data_AF-A0A7V8YXW7-F1
#
_entry.id   AF-A0A7V8YXW7-F1
#
_cell.length_a   1.000
_cell.length_b   1.000
_cell.length_c   1.000
_cell.angle_alpha   90.00
_cell.angle_beta   90.00
_cell.angle_gamma   90.00
#
_symmetry.space_group_name_H-M   'P 1'
#
loop_
_entity.id
_entity.type
_entity.pdbx_description
1 polymer ?
#
loop_
_entity_poly.entity_id
_entity_poly.type
_entity_poly.pdbx_seq_one_letter_code
_entity_poly.pdbx_strand_id
1 'polypeptide(L)' 'MLTIEGTYKDGKIVLNEAPLELTESKVLVTFLRPIQIDLSEKGIGKEQAAKLGTKLNISREEC' A
#
# COMPACT_ATOMS: atom_id res chain seq x y z
N MET A 1 15.95 14.73 -1.08
CA MET A 1 14.81 14.30 -0.25
C MET A 1 14.75 12.78 -0.34
N LEU A 2 14.93 12.08 0.78
CA LEU A 2 14.82 10.62 0.83
C LEU A 2 13.38 10.28 1.23
N THR A 3 12.73 9.41 0.47
CA THR A 3 11.40 8.90 0.78
C THR A 3 11.53 7.42 1.01
N ILE A 4 11.16 6.97 2.22
CA ILE A 4 11.13 5.57 2.59
C ILE A 4 9.68 5.20 2.87
N GLU A 5 9.24 4.11 2.28
CA GLU A 5 7.92 3.56 2.54
C GLU A 5 7.90 2.77 3.85
N GLY A 6 6.74 2.72 4.47
CA GLY A 6 6.53 1.94 5.69
C GLY A 6 5.06 1.65 5.90
N THR A 7 4.80 0.70 6.80
CA THR A 7 3.45 0.32 7.19
C THR A 7 3.12 0.91 8.56
N TYR A 8 1.95 1.55 8.68
CA TYR A 8 1.40 1.90 9.99
C TYR A 8 0.60 0.73 10.56
N LYS A 9 1.04 0.20 11.71
CA LYS A 9 0.40 -0.92 12.39
C LYS A 9 0.53 -0.74 13.91
N ASP A 10 -0.58 -0.93 14.63
CA ASP A 10 -0.62 -0.89 16.11
C ASP A 10 0.01 0.38 16.71
N GLY A 11 -0.25 1.54 16.12
CA GLY A 11 0.29 2.82 16.60
C GLY A 11 1.73 3.11 16.19
N LYS A 12 2.39 2.23 15.42
CA LYS A 12 3.80 2.34 15.03
C LYS A 12 3.96 2.41 13.51
N ILE A 13 4.98 3.13 13.07
CA ILE A 13 5.43 3.12 11.67
C ILE A 13 6.62 2.16 11.59
N VAL A 14 6.48 1.12 10.77
CA VAL A 14 7.56 0.18 10.46
C VAL A 14 8.07 0.54 9.07
N LEU A 15 9.30 1.04 8.99
CA LEU A 15 9.94 1.34 7.71
C LEU A 15 10.28 0.03 6.99
N ASN A 16 10.03 -0.02 5.68
CA ASN A 16 10.33 -1.18 4.85
C ASN A 16 11.84 -1.33 4.63
N GLU A 17 12.58 -0.22 4.72
CA GLU A 17 14.03 -0.19 4.70
C GLU A 17 14.57 0.81 5.72
N ALA A 18 15.76 0.54 6.24
CA ALA A 18 16.45 1.49 7.11
C ALA A 18 17.17 2.54 6.26
N PRO A 19 17.00 3.85 6.54
CA PRO A 19 17.78 4.86 5.85
C PRO A 19 19.27 4.69 6.16
N LEU A 20 20.08 4.51 5.12
CA LEU A 20 21.54 4.53 5.24
C LEU A 20 22.00 5.96 5.51
N GLU A 21 22.95 6.11 6.45
CA GLU A 21 23.65 7.36 6.75
C GLU A 21 22.81 8.52 7.32
N LEU A 22 21.65 8.23 7.94
CA LEU A 22 20.90 9.23 8.70
C LEU A 22 21.09 9.05 10.21
N THR A 23 21.80 9.99 10.84
CA THR A 23 21.92 10.06 12.31
C THR A 23 20.70 10.73 12.94
N GLU A 24 20.25 11.87 12.39
CA GLU A 24 19.07 12.62 12.86
C GLU A 24 18.49 13.43 11.69
N SER A 25 17.16 13.47 11.56
CA SER A 25 16.48 14.27 10.54
C SER A 25 15.02 14.56 10.92
N LYS A 26 14.44 15.64 10.39
CA LYS A 26 13.01 15.93 10.51
C LYS A 26 12.22 15.00 9.60
N VAL A 27 11.14 14.42 10.12
CA VAL A 27 10.26 13.49 9.39
C VAL A 27 8.88 14.09 9.24
N LEU A 28 8.29 13.93 8.04
CA LEU A 28 6.91 14.29 7.74
C LEU A 28 6.15 13.01 7.41
N VAL A 29 5.08 12.73 8.15
CA VAL A 29 4.27 11.52 8.00
C VAL A 29 2.90 11.90 7.45
N THR A 30 2.53 11.30 6.33
CA THR A 30 1.19 11.44 5.73
C THR A 30 0.52 10.07 5.70
N PHE A 31 -0.59 9.94 6.43
CA PHE A 31 -1.39 8.71 6.42
C PHE A 31 -2.31 8.70 5.21
N LEU A 32 -2.10 7.75 4.31
CA LEU A 32 -3.02 7.49 3.22
C LEU A 32 -4.22 6.72 3.81
N ARG A 33 -5.42 7.31 3.69
CA ARG A 33 -6.64 6.56 4.00
C ARG A 33 -6.88 5.55 2.88
N PRO A 34 -7.20 4.29 3.20
CA PRO A 34 -7.55 3.33 2.17
C PRO A 34 -8.77 3.86 1.42
N ILE A 35 -8.58 4.14 0.14
CA ILE A 35 -9.70 4.40 -0.76
C ILE A 35 -10.17 3.02 -1.18
N GLN A 36 -11.29 2.57 -0.63
CA GLN A 36 -11.97 1.41 -1.18
C GLN A 36 -12.54 1.84 -2.53
N ILE A 37 -11.88 1.41 -3.60
CA ILE A 37 -12.39 1.59 -4.95
C ILE A 37 -13.30 0.38 -5.20
N ASP A 38 -14.61 0.60 -5.22
CA ASP A 38 -15.52 -0.40 -5.75
C ASP A 38 -15.36 -0.47 -7.28
N LEU A 39 -14.66 -1.50 -7.74
CA LEU A 39 -14.45 -1.75 -9.16
C LEU A 39 -15.77 -2.08 -9.89
N SER A 40 -16.79 -2.51 -9.16
CA SER A 40 -18.13 -2.79 -9.68
C SER A 40 -18.82 -1.51 -10.14
N GLU A 41 -18.70 -0.42 -9.37
CA GLU A 41 -19.20 0.92 -9.75
C GLU A 41 -18.45 1.51 -10.95
N LYS A 42 -17.27 0.98 -11.28
CA LYS A 42 -16.48 1.36 -12.46
C LYS A 42 -16.71 0.45 -13.67
N GLY A 43 -17.71 -0.44 -13.61
CA GLY A 43 -18.08 -1.33 -14.72
C GLY A 43 -17.13 -2.52 -14.92
N ILE A 44 -16.20 -2.75 -13.99
CA ILE A 44 -15.31 -3.91 -13.99
C ILE A 44 -16.04 -5.04 -13.25
N GLY A 45 -16.85 -5.78 -14.01
CA GLY A 45 -17.53 -6.97 -13.49
C GLY A 45 -16.55 -8.09 -13.09
N LYS A 46 -17.05 -9.11 -12.37
CA LYS A 46 -16.25 -10.23 -11.81
C LYS A 46 -15.30 -10.90 -12.82
N GLU A 47 -15.71 -11.05 -14.08
CA GLU A 47 -14.86 -11.63 -15.13
C GLU A 47 -13.70 -10.71 -15.54
N GLN A 48 -13.92 -9.40 -15.57
CA GLN A 48 -12.87 -8.42 -15.86
C GLN A 48 -11.93 -8.26 -14.66
N ALA A 49 -12.45 -8.32 -13.43
CA ALA A 49 -11.66 -8.35 -12.21
C ALA A 49 -10.77 -9.60 -12.13
N ALA A 50 -11.26 -10.77 -12.57
CA ALA A 50 -10.47 -11.99 -12.65
C ALA A 50 -9.34 -11.90 -13.70
N LYS A 51 -9.61 -11.27 -14.86
CA LYS A 51 -8.59 -10.94 -15.86
C LYS A 51 -7.59 -9.88 -15.39
N LEU A 52 -7.99 -9.00 -14.47
CA LEU A 52 -7.11 -7.99 -13.89
C LEU A 52 -6.26 -8.56 -12.73
N GLY A 53 -6.84 -9.43 -11.89
CA GLY A 53 -6.14 -10.14 -10.82
C GLY A 53 -5.02 -11.05 -11.35
N THR A 54 -5.24 -11.70 -12.50
CA THR A 54 -4.22 -12.49 -13.20
C THR A 54 -3.10 -11.65 -13.81
N LYS A 55 -3.33 -10.37 -14.10
CA LYS A 55 -2.29 -9.43 -14.58
C LYS A 55 -1.54 -8.72 -13.46
N LEU A 56 -2.13 -8.63 -12.26
CA LEU A 56 -1.57 -7.85 -11.15
C LEU A 56 -0.90 -8.70 -10.05
N ASN A 57 -0.92 -10.05 -10.14
CA ASN A 57 -0.31 -10.93 -9.12
C ASN A 57 -0.71 -10.54 -7.68
N ILE A 58 -1.96 -10.09 -7.49
CA ILE A 58 -2.49 -9.84 -6.15
C ILE A 58 -3.07 -11.17 -5.68
N SER A 59 -2.23 -11.98 -5.04
CA SER A 59 -2.70 -13.11 -4.25
C SER A 59 -3.57 -12.58 -3.12
N ARG A 60 -4.87 -12.86 -3.18
CA ARG A 60 -5.75 -12.85 -2.00
C ARG A 60 -5.24 -13.95 -1.07
N GLU A 61 -4.52 -13.59 -0.01
CA GLU A 61 -4.42 -14.47 1.15
C GLU A 61 -5.83 -14.58 1.76
N GLU A 62 -6.32 -15.81 1.80
CA GLU A 62 -7.64 -16.22 2.27
C GLU A 62 -7.65 -16.43 3.80
N CYS A 63 -8.80 -16.10 4.41
CA CYS A 63 -9.36 -16.53 5.71
C CYS A 63 -8.45 -16.69 6.94
#